data_AF-D3Z378-F1
#
_entry.id   AF-D3Z378-F1
#
_cell.length_a   1.000
_cell.length_b   1.000
_cell.length_c   1.000
_cell.angle_alpha   90.00
_cell.angle_beta   90.00
_cell.angle_gamma   90.00
#
_symmetry.space_group_name_H-M   'P 1'
#
loop_
_entity.id
_entity.type
_entity.pdbx_description
1 polymer ?
#
loop_
_entity_poly.entity_id
_entity_poly.type
_entity_poly.pdbx_seq_one_letter_code
_entity_poly.pdbx_strand_id
1 'polypeptide(L)'
;MADSLDEFIEEQKAKLAKDKAELESDPPYMEMKGKASEKLSENSKILISMAKENIPPSSQQQPKGPLGIEYGLSLPLGEDYEQKKHKLKEELRQDYRRYLTQ
;
A
#
# COMPACT_ATOMS: atom_id res chain seq x y z
N MET A 1 8.94 35.16 -46.55
CA MET A 1 8.74 33.68 -46.51
C MET A 1 9.51 33.02 -45.38
N ALA A 2 10.56 33.64 -44.82
CA ALA A 2 11.23 33.14 -43.62
C ALA A 2 10.41 33.41 -42.34
N ASP A 3 9.68 34.53 -42.30
CA ASP A 3 8.92 34.98 -41.12
C ASP A 3 7.80 34.00 -40.73
N SER A 4 7.20 33.30 -41.70
CA SER A 4 6.16 32.29 -41.43
C SER A 4 6.73 30.99 -40.84
N LEU A 5 8.00 30.68 -41.11
CA LEU A 5 8.65 29.50 -40.56
C LEU A 5 9.06 29.75 -39.10
N ASP A 6 9.57 30.95 -38.83
CA ASP A 6 9.93 31.37 -37.47
C ASP A 6 8.69 31.48 -36.57
N GLU A 7 7.57 32.02 -37.08
CA GLU A 7 6.29 32.07 -36.37
C GLU A 7 5.80 30.67 -36.00
N PHE A 8 5.88 29.71 -36.94
CA PHE A 8 5.50 28.32 -36.69
C PHE A 8 6.40 27.64 -35.64
N ILE A 9 7.71 27.87 -35.68
CA ILE A 9 8.64 27.30 -34.69
C ILE A 9 8.37 27.85 -33.30
N GLU A 10 8.11 29.15 -33.16
CA GLU A 10 7.76 29.75 -31.87
C GLU A 10 6.41 29.27 -31.35
N GLU A 11 5.40 29.09 -32.22
CA GLU A 11 4.11 28.51 -31.84
C GLU A 11 4.27 27.06 -31.31
N GLN A 12 5.06 26.24 -32.01
CA GLN A 12 5.31 24.85 -31.62
C GLN A 12 6.10 24.75 -30.30
N LYS A 13 7.07 25.63 -30.08
CA LYS A 13 7.77 25.74 -28.80
C LYS A 13 6.84 26.17 -27.67
N ALA A 14 5.97 27.15 -27.91
CA ALA A 14 5.01 27.64 -26.94
C ALA A 14 4.01 26.55 -26.54
N LYS A 15 3.57 25.74 -27.51
CA LYS A 15 2.70 24.57 -27.25
C LYS A 15 3.40 23.51 -26.42
N LEU A 16 4.62 23.13 -26.79
CA LEU A 16 5.41 22.13 -26.07
C LEU A 16 5.74 22.56 -24.63
N ALA A 17 5.98 23.86 -24.41
CA ALA A 17 6.19 24.40 -23.07
C ALA A 17 4.95 24.29 -22.17
N LYS A 18 3.75 24.52 -22.74
CA LYS A 18 2.48 24.37 -22.01
C LYS A 18 2.21 22.90 -21.64
N ASP A 19 2.34 22.00 -22.60
CA ASP A 19 2.10 20.56 -22.40
C ASP A 19 3.08 19.99 -21.35
N LYS A 20 4.35 20.46 -21.36
CA LYS A 20 5.35 20.08 -20.35
C LYS A 20 5.01 20.61 -18.95
N ALA A 21 4.49 21.83 -18.85
CA ALA A 21 4.08 22.40 -17.57
C ALA A 21 2.85 21.68 -16.97
N GLU A 22 1.91 21.26 -17.80
CA GLU A 22 0.76 20.45 -17.37
C GLU A 22 1.20 19.07 -16.87
N LEU A 23 2.11 18.41 -17.60
CA LEU A 23 2.66 17.11 -17.21
C LEU A 23 3.53 17.18 -15.94
N GLU A 24 4.26 18.28 -15.73
CA GLU A 24 5.07 18.51 -14.53
C GLU A 24 4.21 18.92 -13.31
N SER A 25 3.05 19.53 -13.55
CA SER A 25 2.07 19.84 -12.51
C SER A 25 1.34 18.60 -12.00
N ASP A 26 1.24 17.54 -12.82
CA ASP A 26 0.60 16.30 -12.38
C ASP A 26 1.55 15.57 -11.41
N PRO A 27 1.15 15.36 -10.14
CA PRO A 27 1.97 14.62 -9.21
C PRO A 27 2.21 13.20 -9.75
N PRO A 28 3.44 12.66 -9.66
CA PRO A 28 3.71 11.31 -10.11
C PRO A 28 2.75 10.33 -9.41
N TYR A 29 2.16 9.43 -10.20
CA TYR A 29 1.08 8.53 -9.80
C TYR A 29 1.41 7.59 -8.63
N MET A 30 2.66 7.55 -8.16
CA MET A 30 3.11 6.83 -6.96
C MET A 30 4.40 7.47 -6.40
N GLU A 31 4.30 8.40 -5.46
CA GLU A 31 5.43 8.69 -4.55
C GLU A 31 5.39 7.73 -3.35
N MET A 32 6.38 6.85 -3.23
CA MET A 32 6.67 6.23 -1.94
C MET A 32 7.22 7.33 -1.02
N LYS A 33 6.41 7.89 -0.12
CA LYS A 33 6.88 8.80 0.93
C LYS A 33 7.91 8.05 1.79
N GLY A 34 9.19 8.18 1.46
CA GLY A 34 10.30 7.76 2.30
C GLY A 34 10.27 8.61 3.54
N LYS A 35 9.70 8.08 4.63
CA LYS A 35 9.62 8.78 5.91
C LYS A 35 11.05 8.90 6.43
N ALA A 36 11.66 10.06 6.20
CA ALA A 36 12.93 10.42 6.79
C ALA A 36 12.78 10.33 8.30
N SER A 37 13.41 9.30 8.89
CA SER A 37 13.73 9.15 10.31
C SER A 37 12.87 10.04 11.21
N GLU A 38 11.59 9.70 11.34
CA GLU A 38 10.74 10.24 12.39
C GLU A 38 11.51 9.98 13.68
N LYS A 39 11.94 11.06 14.36
CA LYS A 39 12.66 10.98 15.64
C LYS A 39 11.69 10.42 16.68
N LEU A 40 11.45 9.13 16.57
CA LEU A 40 10.73 8.32 17.51
C LEU A 40 11.44 8.51 18.85
N SER A 41 10.75 9.20 19.76
CA SER A 41 11.13 9.34 21.17
C SER A 41 11.59 7.98 21.70
N GLU A 42 12.59 7.92 22.58
CA GLU A 42 13.18 6.66 23.06
C GLU A 42 12.12 5.66 23.53
N ASN A 43 11.02 6.14 24.12
CA ASN A 43 9.85 5.34 24.49
C ASN A 43 9.21 4.61 23.30
N SER A 44 9.05 5.29 22.16
CA SER A 44 8.52 4.67 20.94
C SER A 44 9.50 3.70 20.28
N LYS A 45 10.82 3.91 20.43
CA LYS A 45 11.82 2.92 20.01
C LYS A 45 11.74 1.65 20.87
N ILE A 46 11.57 1.79 22.19
CA ILE A 46 11.39 0.65 23.12
C ILE A 46 10.12 -0.14 22.75
N LEU A 47 9.00 0.55 22.49
CA LEU A 47 7.74 -0.11 22.12
C LEU A 47 7.85 -0.89 20.79
N ILE A 48 8.53 -0.33 19.80
CA ILE A 48 8.79 -1.01 18.51
C ILE A 48 9.76 -2.19 18.67
N SER A 49 10.71 -2.09 19.61
CA SER A 49 11.66 -3.16 19.91
C SER A 49 10.96 -4.36 20.57
N MET A 50 10.02 -4.10 21.49
CA MET A 50 9.17 -5.16 22.08
C MET A 50 8.24 -5.80 21.04
N ALA A 51 7.76 -5.04 20.06
CA ALA A 51 6.94 -5.58 18.97
C ALA A 51 7.73 -6.46 17.97
N LYS A 52 9.07 -6.40 17.99
CA LYS A 52 9.94 -7.31 17.22
C LYS A 52 10.35 -8.56 17.99
N GLU A 53 9.98 -8.66 19.27
CA GLU A 53 10.20 -9.86 20.06
C GLU A 53 9.17 -10.92 19.69
N ASN A 54 9.62 -12.16 19.47
CA ASN A 54 8.77 -13.32 19.19
C ASN A 54 8.09 -13.79 20.48
N ILE A 55 7.33 -12.89 21.13
CA ILE A 55 6.45 -13.27 22.23
C ILE A 55 5.09 -13.59 21.59
N PRO A 56 4.54 -14.81 21.78
CA PRO A 56 3.19 -15.10 21.33
C PRO A 56 2.23 -14.12 22.01
N PRO A 57 1.29 -13.49 21.27
CA PRO A 57 0.37 -12.54 21.87
C PRO A 57 -0.36 -13.25 23.01
N SER A 58 -0.20 -12.73 24.23
CA SER A 58 -0.88 -13.27 25.40
C SER A 58 -2.36 -13.36 25.08
N SER A 59 -2.96 -14.51 25.40
CA SER A 59 -4.39 -14.80 25.31
C SER A 59 -5.20 -13.95 26.32
N GLN A 60 -4.97 -12.64 26.32
CA GLN A 60 -5.76 -11.66 27.05
C GLN A 60 -6.86 -11.19 26.12
N GLN A 61 -7.94 -11.98 26.15
CA GLN A 61 -9.32 -11.53 26.10
C GLN A 61 -9.54 -10.23 25.32
N GLN A 62 -9.90 -10.42 24.05
CA GLN A 62 -10.56 -9.39 23.24
C GLN A 62 -11.62 -8.66 24.09
N PRO A 63 -11.53 -7.34 24.30
CA PRO A 63 -12.66 -6.61 24.84
C PRO A 63 -13.76 -6.68 23.77
N LYS A 64 -14.84 -7.41 24.09
CA LYS A 64 -16.14 -7.31 23.41
C LYS A 64 -16.67 -5.89 23.60
N GLY A 65 -16.16 -4.94 22.85
CA GLY A 65 -16.72 -3.61 22.66
C GLY A 65 -17.31 -3.47 21.26
N PRO A 66 -18.29 -2.58 21.04
CA PRO A 66 -18.94 -2.39 19.74
C PRO A 66 -18.01 -1.79 18.66
N LEU A 67 -16.77 -1.41 19.03
CA LEU A 67 -15.69 -1.06 18.12
C LEU A 67 -14.67 -2.21 18.12
N GLY A 68 -15.06 -3.33 17.52
CA GLY A 68 -14.14 -4.40 17.18
C GLY A 68 -13.18 -3.88 16.11
N ILE A 69 -11.89 -3.90 16.41
CA ILE A 69 -10.78 -3.48 15.55
C ILE A 69 -11.10 -3.91 14.12
N GLU A 70 -11.48 -2.92 13.32
CA GLU A 70 -11.83 -3.12 11.94
C GLU A 70 -10.58 -3.66 11.25
N TYR A 71 -10.76 -4.69 10.44
CA TYR A 71 -10.40 -4.77 9.02
C TYR A 71 -9.95 -3.46 8.30
N GLY A 72 -9.21 -2.56 8.95
CA GLY A 72 -9.29 -1.11 8.74
C GLY A 72 -8.20 -0.50 7.86
N LEU A 73 -7.51 -1.29 7.03
CA LEU A 73 -6.61 -0.75 5.99
C LEU A 73 -6.57 -1.57 4.69
N SER A 74 -7.16 -2.77 4.64
CA SER A 74 -7.29 -3.52 3.39
C SER A 74 -8.60 -3.14 2.73
N LEU A 75 -8.53 -2.53 1.55
CA LEU A 75 -9.67 -2.41 0.65
C LEU A 75 -10.35 -3.80 0.54
N PRO A 76 -11.67 -3.93 0.74
CA PRO A 76 -12.36 -5.21 0.58
C PRO A 76 -12.10 -5.72 -0.83
N LEU A 77 -11.33 -6.80 -0.95
CA LEU A 77 -10.92 -7.40 -2.23
C LEU A 77 -12.09 -8.12 -2.95
N GLY A 78 -13.33 -7.81 -2.56
CA GLY A 78 -14.56 -8.42 -3.04
C GLY A 78 -14.90 -9.76 -2.39
N GLU A 79 -16.14 -10.20 -2.59
CA GLU A 79 -16.63 -11.50 -2.11
C GLU A 79 -15.85 -12.66 -2.73
N ASP A 80 -15.50 -12.55 -4.01
CA ASP A 80 -14.71 -13.54 -4.74
C ASP A 80 -13.36 -13.84 -4.08
N TYR A 81 -12.70 -12.81 -3.53
CA TYR A 81 -11.43 -12.99 -2.85
C TYR A 81 -11.59 -13.74 -1.54
N GLU A 82 -12.59 -13.39 -0.72
CA GLU A 82 -12.86 -14.08 0.53
C GLU A 82 -13.25 -15.55 0.27
N GLN A 83 -14.06 -15.82 -0.75
CA GLN A 83 -14.39 -17.18 -1.17
C GLN A 83 -13.14 -17.98 -1.58
N LYS A 84 -12.27 -17.40 -2.42
CA LYS A 84 -11.00 -18.04 -2.84
C LYS A 84 -10.07 -18.30 -1.66
N LYS A 85 -9.94 -17.34 -0.73
CA LYS A 85 -9.15 -17.46 0.50
C LYS A 85 -9.68 -18.56 1.41
N HIS A 86 -10.99 -18.65 1.59
CA HIS A 86 -11.61 -19.73 2.36
C HIS A 86 -11.38 -21.11 1.74
N LYS A 87 -11.55 -21.22 0.42
CA LYS A 87 -11.32 -22.46 -0.32
C LYS A 87 -9.86 -22.93 -0.17
N LEU A 88 -8.90 -22.04 -0.41
CA LEU A 88 -7.48 -22.34 -0.30
C LEU A 88 -7.09 -22.81 1.11
N LYS A 89 -7.66 -22.18 2.15
CA LYS A 89 -7.41 -22.56 3.54
C LYS A 89 -7.89 -23.98 3.85
N GLU A 90 -9.01 -24.40 3.27
CA GLU A 90 -9.54 -25.74 3.49
C GLU A 90 -8.76 -26.80 2.69
N GLU A 91 -8.33 -26.49 1.48
CA GLU A 91 -7.43 -27.36 0.69
C GLU A 91 -6.12 -27.62 1.44
N LEU A 92 -5.46 -26.56 1.94
CA LEU A 92 -4.24 -26.69 2.75
C LEU A 92 -4.44 -27.56 3.98
N ARG A 93 -5.60 -27.46 4.64
CA ARG A 93 -5.92 -28.32 5.79
C ARG A 93 -6.07 -29.78 5.39
N GLN A 94 -6.69 -30.04 4.25
CA GLN A 94 -6.87 -31.40 3.75
C GLN A 94 -5.53 -32.02 3.35
N ASP A 95 -4.71 -31.29 2.60
CA ASP A 95 -3.37 -31.75 2.20
C ASP A 95 -2.47 -31.99 3.39
N TYR A 96 -2.50 -31.08 4.38
CA TYR A 96 -1.76 -31.28 5.62
C TYR A 96 -2.19 -32.53 6.37
N ARG A 97 -3.52 -32.77 6.48
CA ARG A 97 -4.03 -34.01 7.06
C ARG A 97 -3.55 -35.23 6.30
N ARG A 98 -3.61 -35.20 4.96
CA ARG A 98 -3.15 -36.29 4.08
C ARG A 98 -1.67 -36.59 4.26
N TYR A 99 -0.84 -35.55 4.30
CA TYR A 99 0.60 -35.64 4.50
C TYR A 99 0.96 -36.28 5.86
N LEU A 100 0.28 -35.90 6.94
CA LEU A 100 0.50 -36.50 8.25
C LEU A 100 0.05 -37.96 8.36
N THR A 101 -0.90 -38.38 7.51
CA THR A 101 -1.37 -39.77 7.45
C THR A 101 -0.58 -40.65 6.48
N GLN A 102 0.46 -40.11 5.83
CA GLN A 102 1.31 -40.81 4.87
C GLN A 102 2.48 -41.54 5.55
#